data_AF-A0A1B1UG33-F1
#
_entry.id   AF-A0A1B1UG33-F1
#
_cell.length_a   1.000
_cell.length_b   1.000
_cell.length_c   1.000
_cell.angle_alpha   90.00
_cell.angle_beta   90.00
_cell.angle_gamma   90.00
#
_symmetry.space_group_name_H-M   'P 1'
#
loop_
_entity.id
_entity.type
_entity.pdbx_description
1 polymer ?
#
loop_
_entity_poly.entity_id
_entity_poly.type
_entity_poly.pdbx_seq_one_letter_code
_entity_poly.pdbx_strand_id
1 'polypeptide(L)'
;MQAGVGAIGPNYAAFAARYLDPANLAQPGIPLADQAGKVAKAYDEELFAWLQNRFGPGQRPFVHNGRTFVFSGGKGDALAFFLTLPTGQQGVFLRDVYYEELRLSGREYNDSASTRFGSYLRGREAIEALFRETDANGAPIQRKGDITIFGGAHIRTDFGGNIQMLAPNGQIIVGVEGEVPPSTAGIVTLQCGCGTTLRLTKSRNERADQSF
;
A
#
# COMPACT_ATOMS: atom_id res chain seq x y z
N MET A 1 10.15 -4.03 -2.63
CA MET A 1 11.06 -2.92 -2.99
C MET A 1 10.31 -1.60 -3.04
N GLN A 2 10.93 -0.49 -2.64
CA GLN A 2 10.38 0.87 -2.77
C GLN A 2 11.49 1.83 -3.20
N ALA A 3 11.17 2.75 -4.11
CA ALA A 3 12.00 3.92 -4.44
C ALA A 3 11.08 5.14 -4.58
N GLY A 4 11.64 6.34 -4.65
CA GLY A 4 10.82 7.54 -4.88
C GLY A 4 9.81 7.85 -3.77
N VAL A 5 10.06 7.37 -2.55
CA VAL A 5 9.24 7.65 -1.36
C VAL A 5 9.77 8.84 -0.54
N GLY A 6 10.94 9.37 -0.90
CA GLY A 6 11.64 10.43 -0.18
C GLY A 6 12.30 9.95 1.12
N ALA A 7 13.14 10.78 1.73
CA ALA A 7 13.85 10.44 2.98
C ALA A 7 12.90 10.17 4.16
N ILE A 8 11.71 10.78 4.13
CA ILE A 8 10.66 10.61 5.15
C ILE A 8 9.90 9.28 4.95
N GLY A 9 9.92 8.71 3.74
CA GLY A 9 9.19 7.50 3.40
C GLY A 9 7.66 7.67 3.37
N PRO A 10 6.92 6.56 3.22
CA PRO A 10 5.46 6.56 3.30
C PRO A 10 4.99 6.90 4.72
N ASN A 11 3.90 7.65 4.81
CA ASN A 11 3.30 8.08 6.07
C ASN A 11 2.41 6.99 6.68
N TYR A 12 3.03 5.88 7.07
CA TYR A 12 2.33 4.71 7.60
C TYR A 12 1.52 5.00 8.86
N ALA A 13 2.00 5.85 9.76
CA ALA A 13 1.29 6.16 11.00
C ALA A 13 -0.07 6.85 10.75
N ALA A 14 -0.12 7.88 9.90
CA ALA A 14 -1.41 8.54 9.62
C ALA A 14 -2.32 7.65 8.75
N PHE A 15 -1.73 6.86 7.85
CA PHE A 15 -2.49 5.92 7.04
C PHE A 15 -3.14 4.83 7.92
N ALA A 16 -2.41 4.30 8.90
CA ALA A 16 -2.94 3.38 9.90
C ALA A 16 -4.07 4.01 10.71
N ALA A 17 -3.86 5.22 11.23
CA ALA A 17 -4.88 5.93 12.00
C ALA A 17 -6.17 6.13 11.20
N ARG A 18 -6.08 6.42 9.89
CA ARG A 18 -7.24 6.65 9.02
C ARG A 18 -7.98 5.36 8.64
N TYR A 19 -7.25 4.32 8.24
CA TYR A 19 -7.85 3.12 7.62
C TYR A 19 -8.05 1.93 8.56
N LEU A 20 -7.42 1.93 9.74
CA LEU A 20 -7.51 0.81 10.68
C LEU A 20 -8.38 1.11 11.91
N ASP A 21 -8.84 2.34 12.06
CA ASP A 21 -9.77 2.72 13.12
C ASP A 21 -11.22 2.61 12.60
N PRO A 22 -12.06 1.71 13.16
CA PRO A 22 -13.44 1.57 12.74
C PRO A 22 -14.28 2.84 12.97
N ALA A 23 -13.86 3.74 13.86
CA ALA A 23 -14.52 5.03 14.05
C ALA A 23 -14.43 5.93 12.81
N ASN A 24 -13.48 5.68 11.89
CA ASN A 24 -13.32 6.42 10.65
C ASN A 24 -14.18 5.89 9.50
N LEU A 25 -15.00 4.85 9.72
CA LEU A 25 -15.90 4.38 8.69
C LEU A 25 -16.93 5.46 8.30
N ALA A 26 -17.09 5.65 6.99
CA ALA A 26 -18.07 6.58 6.43
C ALA A 26 -19.50 6.14 6.77
N GLN A 27 -20.35 7.12 7.06
CA GLN A 27 -21.76 6.90 7.33
C GLN A 27 -22.49 6.46 6.06
N PRO A 28 -23.30 5.38 6.11
CA PRO A 28 -24.12 4.96 4.99
C PRO A 28 -25.10 6.07 4.56
N GLY A 29 -25.31 6.22 3.26
CA GLY A 29 -26.27 7.19 2.71
C GLY A 29 -25.74 8.62 2.56
N ILE A 30 -24.57 8.95 3.13
CA ILE A 30 -23.90 10.23 2.89
C ILE A 30 -22.75 10.01 1.90
N PRO A 31 -22.60 10.84 0.84
CA PRO A 31 -21.47 10.73 -0.07
C PRO A 31 -20.13 10.81 0.67
N LEU A 32 -19.15 10.01 0.23
CA LEU A 32 -17.81 10.03 0.85
C LEU A 32 -17.14 11.41 0.72
N ALA A 33 -17.44 12.13 -0.38
CA ALA A 33 -16.92 13.48 -0.63
C ALA A 33 -17.31 14.49 0.45
N ASP A 34 -18.44 14.28 1.11
CA ASP A 34 -18.98 15.16 2.15
C ASP A 34 -18.50 14.75 3.56
N GLN A 35 -17.65 13.73 3.65
CA GLN A 35 -17.21 13.12 4.90
C GLN A 35 -15.68 13.14 5.01
N ALA A 36 -15.11 14.34 5.13
CA ALA A 36 -13.68 14.53 5.24
C ALA A 36 -13.06 13.66 6.35
N GLY A 37 -11.99 12.94 6.00
CA GLY A 37 -11.26 12.05 6.91
C GLY A 37 -11.90 10.67 7.11
N LYS A 38 -13.14 10.45 6.64
CA LYS A 38 -13.76 9.12 6.67
C LYS A 38 -13.19 8.23 5.56
N VAL A 39 -13.45 6.93 5.69
CA VAL A 39 -13.06 5.89 4.73
C VAL A 39 -14.26 5.05 4.33
N ALA A 40 -14.28 4.60 3.07
CA ALA A 40 -15.33 3.69 2.59
C ALA A 40 -15.27 2.31 3.27
N LYS A 41 -14.10 1.92 3.77
CA LYS A 41 -13.86 0.67 4.50
C LYS A 41 -12.80 0.88 5.57
N ALA A 42 -13.09 0.43 6.79
CA ALA A 42 -12.10 0.22 7.83
C ALA A 42 -11.58 -1.22 7.75
N TYR A 43 -10.30 -1.41 8.06
CA TYR A 43 -9.58 -2.69 7.95
C TYR A 43 -9.18 -3.25 9.32
N ASP A 44 -9.94 -2.94 10.37
CA ASP A 44 -9.67 -3.37 11.74
C ASP A 44 -9.78 -4.89 11.90
N GLU A 45 -10.72 -5.53 11.18
CA GLU A 45 -10.88 -6.98 11.19
C GLU A 45 -9.69 -7.69 10.52
N GLU A 46 -9.28 -7.22 9.34
CA GLU A 46 -8.11 -7.73 8.64
C GLU A 46 -6.83 -7.48 9.44
N LEU A 47 -6.72 -6.35 10.13
CA LEU A 47 -5.60 -6.05 11.01
C LEU A 47 -5.51 -7.07 12.13
N PHE A 48 -6.62 -7.31 12.83
CA PHE A 48 -6.65 -8.25 13.94
C PHE A 48 -6.26 -9.65 13.48
N ALA A 49 -6.83 -10.13 12.38
CA ALA A 49 -6.47 -11.43 11.80
C ALA A 49 -5.00 -11.50 11.40
N TRP A 50 -4.46 -10.43 10.78
CA TRP A 50 -3.05 -10.36 10.41
C TRP A 50 -2.12 -10.40 11.63
N LEU A 51 -2.46 -9.69 12.70
CA LEU A 51 -1.70 -9.70 13.95
C LEU A 51 -1.73 -11.07 14.63
N GLN A 52 -2.87 -11.74 14.69
CA GLN A 52 -2.96 -13.10 15.24
C GLN A 52 -2.07 -14.08 14.45
N ASN A 53 -2.08 -13.97 13.12
CA ASN A 53 -1.34 -14.88 12.23
C ASN A 53 0.18 -14.66 12.25
N ARG A 54 0.67 -13.46 12.60
CA ARG A 54 2.11 -13.15 12.59
C ARG A 54 2.74 -12.93 13.97
N PHE A 55 1.97 -12.41 14.91
CA PHE A 55 2.44 -11.99 16.23
C PHE A 55 1.69 -12.68 17.37
N GLY A 56 0.74 -13.57 17.07
CA GLY A 56 0.02 -14.33 18.09
C GLY A 56 0.93 -15.21 18.95
N PRO A 57 0.46 -15.65 20.14
CA PRO A 57 1.26 -16.44 21.09
C PRO A 57 1.73 -17.80 20.53
N GLY A 58 1.05 -18.35 19.51
CA GLY A 58 1.45 -19.58 18.82
C GLY A 58 2.44 -19.37 17.67
N GLN A 59 2.82 -18.12 17.37
CA GLN A 59 3.75 -17.79 16.30
C GLN A 59 5.17 -17.63 16.83
N ARG A 60 6.16 -17.79 15.95
CA ARG A 60 7.55 -17.50 16.30
C ARG A 60 7.66 -16.01 16.70
N PRO A 61 8.16 -15.68 17.90
CA PRO A 61 8.21 -14.29 18.35
C PRO A 61 9.04 -13.43 17.40
N PHE A 62 8.48 -12.29 17.00
CA PHE A 62 9.23 -11.29 16.25
C PHE A 62 10.08 -10.49 17.23
N VAL A 63 11.40 -10.50 17.02
CA VAL A 63 12.36 -9.75 17.84
C VAL A 63 13.01 -8.68 16.96
N HIS A 64 12.99 -7.43 17.43
CA HIS A 64 13.64 -6.31 16.76
C HIS A 64 14.30 -5.41 17.81
N ASN A 65 15.59 -5.11 17.61
CA ASN A 65 16.40 -4.32 18.54
C ASN A 65 16.31 -4.81 20.00
N GLY A 66 16.34 -6.12 20.21
CA GLY A 66 16.25 -6.75 21.54
C GLY A 66 14.85 -6.72 22.18
N ARG A 67 13.85 -6.11 21.54
CA ARG A 67 12.46 -6.12 21.99
C ARG A 67 11.67 -7.21 21.28
N THR A 68 10.92 -7.97 22.05
CA THR A 68 10.00 -9.01 21.54
C THR A 68 8.61 -8.42 21.36
N PHE A 69 7.99 -8.72 20.21
CA PHE A 69 6.64 -8.30 19.87
C PHE A 69 5.74 -9.53 19.81
N VAL A 70 4.79 -9.62 20.73
CA VAL A 70 3.75 -10.65 20.79
C VAL A 70 2.41 -9.95 21.01
N PHE A 71 1.45 -10.26 20.17
CA PHE A 71 0.08 -9.77 20.26
C PHE A 71 -0.79 -10.81 20.95
N SER A 72 -1.30 -10.49 22.13
CA SER A 72 -2.23 -11.32 22.91
C SER A 72 -3.51 -10.59 23.30
N GLY A 73 -3.74 -9.40 22.73
CA GLY A 73 -4.90 -8.56 23.01
C GLY A 73 -6.13 -8.88 22.14
N GLY A 74 -7.22 -8.17 22.38
CA GLY A 74 -8.45 -8.25 21.58
C GLY A 74 -8.44 -7.31 20.37
N LYS A 75 -9.53 -7.30 19.59
CA LYS A 75 -9.68 -6.42 18.42
C LYS A 75 -9.43 -4.93 18.75
N GLY A 76 -9.92 -4.46 19.90
CA GLY A 76 -9.72 -3.07 20.34
C GLY A 76 -8.26 -2.69 20.61
N ASP A 77 -7.40 -3.66 20.92
CA ASP A 77 -5.98 -3.44 21.19
C ASP A 77 -5.12 -3.49 19.92
N ALA A 78 -5.69 -3.96 18.80
CA ALA A 78 -4.97 -4.27 17.58
C ALA A 78 -4.26 -3.05 16.99
N LEU A 79 -4.96 -1.92 16.87
CA LEU A 79 -4.39 -0.68 16.32
C LEU A 79 -3.27 -0.14 17.22
N ALA A 80 -3.49 -0.10 18.53
CA ALA A 80 -2.50 0.37 19.49
C ALA A 80 -1.22 -0.48 19.41
N PHE A 81 -1.35 -1.81 19.40
CA PHE A 81 -0.21 -2.71 19.24
C PHE A 81 0.49 -2.50 17.89
N PHE A 82 -0.27 -2.41 16.80
CA PHE A 82 0.26 -2.23 15.45
C PHE A 82 1.13 -0.98 15.31
N LEU A 83 0.71 0.13 15.92
CA LEU A 83 1.48 1.39 15.91
C LEU A 83 2.81 1.30 16.67
N THR A 84 2.99 0.30 17.54
CA THR A 84 4.28 0.05 18.21
C THR A 84 5.26 -0.78 17.37
N LEU A 85 4.79 -1.44 16.31
CA LEU A 85 5.64 -2.25 15.45
C LEU A 85 6.67 -1.37 14.72
N PRO A 86 7.86 -1.90 14.40
CA PRO A 86 8.79 -1.20 13.52
C PRO A 86 8.12 -0.81 12.20
N THR A 87 8.45 0.37 11.67
CA THR A 87 7.81 0.93 10.46
C THR A 87 7.84 -0.01 9.26
N GLY A 88 8.89 -0.81 9.12
CA GLY A 88 8.98 -1.85 8.09
C GLY A 88 7.88 -2.92 8.22
N GLN A 89 7.53 -3.33 9.44
CA GLN A 89 6.44 -4.28 9.69
C GLN A 89 5.06 -3.64 9.49
N GLN A 90 4.89 -2.38 9.91
CA GLN A 90 3.67 -1.63 9.60
C GLN A 90 3.45 -1.54 8.08
N GLY A 91 4.53 -1.26 7.35
CA GLY A 91 4.50 -1.14 5.90
C GLY A 91 4.10 -2.41 5.17
N VAL A 92 4.34 -3.61 5.73
CA VAL A 92 3.89 -4.87 5.10
C VAL A 92 2.37 -4.89 4.97
N PHE A 93 1.67 -4.66 6.08
CA PHE A 93 0.20 -4.71 6.09
C PHE A 93 -0.44 -3.50 5.40
N LEU A 94 0.05 -2.29 5.68
CA LEU A 94 -0.55 -1.07 5.13
C LEU A 94 -0.40 -0.96 3.61
N ARG A 95 0.62 -1.59 3.02
CA ARG A 95 0.76 -1.68 1.57
C ARG A 95 -0.31 -2.55 0.93
N ASP A 96 -0.72 -3.63 1.59
CA ASP A 96 -1.84 -4.46 1.12
C ASP A 96 -3.15 -3.67 1.18
N VAL A 97 -3.39 -2.96 2.29
CA VAL A 97 -4.54 -2.05 2.45
C VAL A 97 -4.54 -0.97 1.35
N TYR A 98 -3.41 -0.31 1.13
CA TYR A 98 -3.26 0.72 0.10
C TYR A 98 -3.62 0.22 -1.30
N TYR A 99 -3.12 -0.93 -1.72
CA TYR A 99 -3.47 -1.46 -3.04
C TYR A 99 -4.89 -1.98 -3.13
N GLU A 100 -5.45 -2.46 -2.02
CA GLU A 100 -6.84 -2.85 -1.97
C GLU A 100 -7.75 -1.65 -2.16
N GLU A 101 -7.45 -0.51 -1.53
CA GLU A 101 -8.15 0.76 -1.77
C GLU A 101 -8.07 1.21 -3.22
N LEU A 102 -6.90 1.13 -3.86
CA LEU A 102 -6.75 1.45 -5.28
C LEU A 102 -7.56 0.49 -6.17
N ARG A 103 -7.52 -0.81 -5.86
CA ARG A 103 -8.28 -1.82 -6.61
C ARG A 103 -9.78 -1.59 -6.49
N LEU A 104 -10.26 -1.33 -5.27
CA LEU A 104 -11.67 -1.09 -5.00
C LEU A 104 -12.12 0.22 -5.64
N SER A 105 -11.32 1.28 -5.57
CA SER A 105 -11.61 2.53 -6.27
C SER A 105 -11.76 2.34 -7.78
N GLY A 106 -10.88 1.54 -8.41
CA GLY A 106 -11.00 1.25 -9.85
C GLY A 106 -12.21 0.37 -10.21
N ARG A 107 -12.61 -0.55 -9.33
CA ARG A 107 -13.85 -1.33 -9.53
C ARG A 107 -15.08 -0.47 -9.38
N GLU A 108 -15.14 0.34 -8.32
CA GLU A 108 -16.25 1.23 -8.04
C GLU A 108 -16.45 2.28 -9.14
N TYR A 109 -15.36 2.78 -9.71
CA TYR A 109 -15.43 3.70 -10.86
C TYR A 109 -16.21 3.11 -12.04
N ASN A 110 -16.04 1.81 -12.32
CA ASN A 110 -16.66 1.12 -13.45
C ASN A 110 -18.02 0.47 -13.12
N ASP A 111 -18.45 0.52 -11.85
CA ASP A 111 -19.68 -0.13 -11.40
C ASP A 111 -20.83 0.89 -11.32
N SER A 112 -21.77 0.81 -12.26
CA SER A 112 -22.93 1.71 -12.32
C SER A 112 -23.88 1.59 -11.13
N ALA A 113 -23.81 0.50 -10.36
CA ALA A 113 -24.59 0.34 -9.13
C ALA A 113 -23.89 0.94 -7.90
N SER A 114 -22.63 1.35 -8.03
CA SER A 114 -21.87 1.95 -6.94
C SER A 114 -22.32 3.38 -6.69
N THR A 115 -22.45 3.77 -5.41
CA THR A 115 -22.62 5.18 -5.01
C THR A 115 -21.44 6.08 -5.40
N ARG A 116 -20.35 5.46 -5.88
CA ARG A 116 -19.11 6.11 -6.33
C ARG A 116 -18.81 5.82 -7.81
N PHE A 117 -19.83 5.48 -8.60
CA PHE A 117 -19.69 5.32 -10.04
C PHE A 117 -19.06 6.58 -10.67
N GLY A 118 -18.04 6.39 -11.51
CA GLY A 118 -17.31 7.51 -12.13
C GLY A 118 -16.40 8.31 -11.18
N SER A 119 -16.18 7.87 -9.93
CA SER A 119 -15.33 8.59 -8.97
C SER A 119 -14.12 7.79 -8.50
N TYR A 120 -12.93 8.39 -8.61
CA TYR A 120 -11.68 7.87 -8.04
C TYR A 120 -11.38 8.42 -6.63
N LEU A 121 -12.35 9.05 -5.97
CA LEU A 121 -12.14 9.73 -4.69
C LEU A 121 -11.47 8.80 -3.66
N ARG A 122 -12.00 7.59 -3.49
CA ARG A 122 -11.46 6.58 -2.56
C ARG A 122 -9.96 6.32 -2.77
N GLY A 123 -9.55 6.11 -4.02
CA GLY A 123 -8.15 5.86 -4.36
C GLY A 123 -7.26 7.10 -4.18
N ARG A 124 -7.76 8.30 -4.53
CA ARG A 124 -7.02 9.56 -4.34
C ARG A 124 -6.77 9.85 -2.86
N GLU A 125 -7.77 9.66 -2.01
CA GLU A 125 -7.63 9.83 -0.56
C GLU A 125 -6.60 8.85 0.04
N ALA A 126 -6.55 7.62 -0.49
CA ALA A 126 -5.56 6.63 -0.06
C ALA A 126 -4.12 7.05 -0.46
N ILE A 127 -3.94 7.56 -1.68
CA ILE A 127 -2.66 8.11 -2.15
C ILE A 127 -2.23 9.29 -1.29
N GLU A 128 -3.13 10.24 -1.05
CA GLU A 128 -2.86 11.43 -0.27
C GLU A 128 -2.49 11.09 1.19
N ALA A 129 -3.21 10.15 1.80
CA ALA A 129 -2.95 9.73 3.17
C ALA A 129 -1.56 9.06 3.32
N LEU A 130 -1.17 8.20 2.38
CA LEU A 130 0.09 7.46 2.44
C LEU A 130 1.29 8.27 1.90
N PHE A 131 1.08 9.08 0.87
CA PHE A 131 2.09 9.86 0.16
C PHE A 131 1.77 11.36 0.15
N ARG A 132 1.53 11.95 1.33
CA ARG A 132 1.30 13.40 1.49
C ARG A 132 2.25 14.26 0.66
N GLU A 133 1.74 15.20 -0.12
CA GLU A 133 2.60 16.06 -0.96
C GLU A 133 3.32 17.15 -0.16
N THR A 134 2.84 17.46 1.05
CA THR A 134 3.38 18.48 1.94
C THR A 134 3.77 17.92 3.31
N ASP A 135 4.75 18.56 3.95
CA ASP A 135 5.15 18.27 5.31
C ASP A 135 4.22 18.95 6.34
N ALA A 136 4.52 18.79 7.63
CA ALA A 136 3.73 19.37 8.71
C ALA A 136 3.67 20.91 8.68
N ASN A 137 4.63 21.56 8.00
CA ASN A 137 4.72 23.01 7.86
C ASN A 137 4.14 23.50 6.52
N GLY A 138 3.55 22.61 5.71
CA GLY A 138 3.00 22.93 4.40
C GLY A 138 4.04 23.01 3.27
N ALA A 139 5.32 22.69 3.53
CA ALA A 139 6.34 22.70 2.50
C ALA A 139 6.25 21.44 1.63
N PRO A 140 6.47 21.53 0.31
CA PRO A 140 6.38 20.37 -0.58
C PRO A 140 7.45 19.32 -0.27
N ILE A 141 7.04 18.06 -0.12
CA ILE A 141 7.94 16.93 0.08
C ILE A 141 8.46 16.48 -1.28
N GLN A 142 9.72 16.78 -1.57
CA GLN A 142 10.36 16.27 -2.78
C GLN A 142 10.60 14.77 -2.68
N ARG A 143 9.95 14.02 -3.57
CA ARG A 143 10.13 12.58 -3.72
C ARG A 143 10.63 12.30 -5.12
N LYS A 144 11.84 11.75 -5.22
CA LYS A 144 12.44 11.28 -6.47
C LYS A 144 13.10 9.95 -6.24
N GLY A 145 13.09 9.09 -7.26
CA GLY A 145 13.77 7.81 -7.22
C GLY A 145 13.04 6.79 -8.06
N ASP A 146 13.77 6.25 -9.04
CA ASP A 146 13.30 5.22 -9.95
C ASP A 146 13.77 3.85 -9.45
N ILE A 147 13.08 2.81 -9.88
CA ILE A 147 13.57 1.44 -9.79
C ILE A 147 13.95 1.00 -11.20
N THR A 148 15.23 0.70 -11.41
CA THR A 148 15.71 0.26 -12.71
C THR A 148 16.40 -1.10 -12.61
N ILE A 149 15.96 -2.05 -13.43
CA ILE A 149 16.50 -3.42 -13.51
C ILE A 149 17.07 -3.60 -14.93
N PHE A 150 18.40 -3.69 -15.04
CA PHE A 150 19.11 -3.79 -16.32
C PHE A 150 19.76 -5.17 -16.53
N GLY A 151 19.95 -5.54 -17.80
CA GLY A 151 20.69 -6.74 -18.19
C GLY A 151 20.09 -8.06 -17.68
N GLY A 152 20.94 -8.97 -17.19
CA GLY A 152 20.52 -10.26 -16.61
C GLY A 152 19.96 -10.19 -15.18
N ALA A 153 19.65 -8.99 -14.67
CA ALA A 153 19.08 -8.83 -13.34
C ALA A 153 17.64 -9.36 -13.29
N HIS A 154 17.32 -10.02 -12.18
CA HIS A 154 16.02 -10.62 -11.98
C HIS A 154 15.56 -10.53 -10.53
N ILE A 155 14.24 -10.46 -10.36
CA ILE A 155 13.59 -10.60 -9.06
C ILE A 155 12.71 -11.84 -9.18
N ARG A 156 13.00 -12.85 -8.36
CA ARG A 156 12.25 -14.11 -8.36
C ARG A 156 11.84 -14.52 -6.96
N THR A 157 10.67 -15.14 -6.88
CA THR A 157 10.27 -15.92 -5.69
C THR A 157 10.55 -17.39 -5.94
N ASP A 158 11.24 -18.05 -5.02
CA ASP A 158 11.57 -19.48 -5.16
C ASP A 158 10.53 -20.43 -4.57
N PHE A 159 9.66 -19.94 -3.70
CA PHE A 159 8.65 -20.75 -2.99
C PHE A 159 7.27 -20.08 -2.99
N GLY A 160 6.93 -19.36 -4.06
CA GLY A 160 5.71 -18.55 -4.13
C GLY A 160 5.80 -17.23 -3.34
N GLY A 161 4.67 -16.57 -3.18
CA GLY A 161 4.57 -15.24 -2.55
C GLY A 161 4.54 -14.09 -3.57
N ASN A 162 4.22 -12.89 -3.10
CA ASN A 162 4.03 -11.73 -3.97
C ASN A 162 5.31 -10.90 -4.09
N ILE A 163 5.65 -10.47 -5.31
CA ILE A 163 6.63 -9.42 -5.55
C ILE A 163 5.90 -8.09 -5.57
N GLN A 164 6.31 -7.17 -4.69
CA GLN A 164 5.76 -5.82 -4.67
C GLN A 164 6.85 -4.77 -4.87
N MET A 165 6.63 -3.93 -5.88
CA MET A 165 7.47 -2.79 -6.24
C MET A 165 6.62 -1.52 -6.22
N LEU A 166 7.19 -0.44 -5.68
CA LEU A 166 6.49 0.83 -5.54
C LEU A 166 7.45 1.99 -5.78
N ALA A 167 7.17 2.78 -6.80
CA ALA A 167 7.86 4.04 -7.12
C ALA A 167 6.80 5.13 -7.36
N PRO A 168 6.23 5.74 -6.30
CA PRO A 168 5.08 6.64 -6.44
C PRO A 168 5.38 7.89 -7.27
N ASN A 169 6.61 8.39 -7.18
CA ASN A 169 7.10 9.58 -7.89
C ASN A 169 8.33 9.26 -8.77
N GLY A 170 8.42 8.01 -9.23
CA GLY A 170 9.50 7.55 -10.08
C GLY A 170 9.02 6.55 -11.12
N GLN A 171 9.93 6.09 -11.95
CA GLN A 171 9.69 5.07 -12.95
C GLN A 171 10.11 3.70 -12.44
N ILE A 172 9.42 2.65 -12.90
CA ILE A 172 9.89 1.28 -12.78
C ILE A 172 10.25 0.84 -14.19
N ILE A 173 11.54 0.69 -14.45
CA ILE A 173 12.08 0.28 -15.75
C ILE A 173 12.64 -1.14 -15.60
N VAL A 174 12.20 -2.05 -16.47
CA VAL A 174 12.67 -3.44 -16.52
C VAL A 174 13.15 -3.74 -17.94
N GLY A 175 14.43 -4.08 -18.07
CA GLY A 175 15.07 -4.34 -19.35
C GLY A 175 15.78 -3.13 -19.97
N VAL A 176 16.41 -3.37 -21.11
CA VAL A 176 17.06 -2.35 -21.96
C VAL A 176 16.47 -2.48 -23.36
N GLU A 177 16.15 -1.38 -24.03
CA GLU A 177 15.73 -1.39 -25.44
C GLU A 177 16.94 -1.80 -26.31
N GLY A 178 16.84 -2.91 -27.04
CA GLY A 178 17.85 -3.33 -28.03
C GLY A 178 18.71 -4.55 -27.67
N GLU A 179 18.62 -5.11 -26.46
CA GLU A 179 19.33 -6.34 -26.07
C GLU A 179 18.35 -7.44 -25.67
N VAL A 180 18.47 -8.64 -26.27
CA VAL A 180 17.62 -9.79 -25.93
C VAL A 180 17.97 -10.24 -24.51
N PRO A 181 17.06 -10.11 -23.53
CA PRO A 181 17.36 -10.49 -22.16
C PRO A 181 17.55 -12.01 -22.05
N PRO A 182 18.47 -12.52 -21.21
CA PRO A 182 18.53 -13.94 -20.92
C PRO A 182 17.18 -14.41 -20.33
N SER A 183 16.83 -15.69 -20.50
CA SER A 183 15.52 -16.26 -20.10
C SER A 183 15.21 -16.17 -18.60
N THR A 184 16.22 -15.82 -17.78
CA THR A 184 16.11 -15.59 -16.35
C THR A 184 15.91 -14.13 -15.98
N ALA A 185 16.06 -13.18 -16.91
CA ALA A 185 15.91 -11.75 -16.65
C ALA A 185 14.44 -11.34 -16.46
N GLY A 186 14.22 -10.34 -15.61
CA GLY A 186 12.90 -9.77 -15.36
C GLY A 186 12.28 -10.16 -14.02
N ILE A 187 10.96 -10.03 -13.92
CA ILE A 187 10.20 -10.28 -12.69
C ILE A 187 9.45 -11.59 -12.85
N VAL A 188 9.86 -12.60 -12.06
CA VAL A 188 9.33 -13.97 -12.18
C VAL A 188 8.82 -14.44 -10.84
N THR A 189 7.51 -14.64 -10.72
CA THR A 189 6.97 -15.33 -9.54
C THR A 189 6.81 -16.80 -9.88
N LEU A 190 7.60 -17.67 -9.26
CA LEU A 190 7.40 -19.11 -9.38
C LEU A 190 6.59 -19.64 -8.22
N GLN A 191 5.60 -20.45 -8.58
CA GLN A 191 4.81 -21.21 -7.64
C GLN A 191 4.72 -22.64 -8.16
N CYS A 192 4.92 -23.63 -7.28
CA CYS A 192 4.42 -24.96 -7.54
C CYS A 192 2.88 -24.91 -7.41
N GLY A 193 2.17 -24.66 -8.52
CA GLY A 193 0.71 -24.78 -8.63
C GLY A 193 -0.09 -23.47 -8.72
N CYS A 194 -0.83 -23.34 -9.84
CA CYS A 194 -1.94 -22.45 -10.20
C CYS A 194 -1.96 -20.98 -9.71
N GLY A 195 -1.73 -20.04 -10.65
CA GLY A 195 -2.27 -18.67 -10.65
C GLY A 195 -1.42 -17.58 -10.00
N THR A 196 -0.55 -16.92 -10.76
CA THR A 196 0.21 -15.73 -10.33
C THR A 196 -0.47 -14.44 -10.79
N THR A 197 -0.66 -13.47 -9.89
CA THR A 197 -1.04 -12.08 -10.25
C THR A 197 0.16 -11.15 -10.06
N LEU A 198 0.75 -10.65 -11.15
CA LEU A 198 1.73 -9.55 -11.12
C LEU A 198 0.97 -8.23 -11.06
N ARG A 199 1.16 -7.43 -10.00
CA ARG A 199 0.59 -6.07 -9.91
C ARG A 199 1.68 -5.02 -10.03
N LEU A 200 1.64 -4.25 -11.12
CA LEU A 200 2.44 -3.05 -11.34
C LEU A 200 1.47 -1.86 -11.33
N THR A 201 1.67 -0.91 -10.42
CA THR A 201 0.81 0.29 -10.33
C THR A 201 1.67 1.53 -10.49
N LYS A 202 1.42 2.30 -11.55
CA LYS A 202 1.98 3.63 -11.80
C LYS A 202 0.88 4.67 -11.54
N SER A 203 1.09 5.58 -10.59
CA SER A 203 0.20 6.73 -10.37
C SER A 203 0.68 7.88 -11.25
N ARG A 204 -0.21 8.48 -12.06
CA ARG A 204 0.07 9.70 -12.82
C ARG A 204 -0.82 10.80 -12.24
N ASN A 205 -0.21 11.82 -11.66
CA ASN A 205 -0.92 12.98 -11.12
C ASN A 205 -1.12 13.98 -12.27
N GLU A 206 -2.18 13.81 -13.06
CA GLU A 206 -2.55 14.78 -14.11
C GLU A 206 -3.33 15.93 -13.45
N ARG A 207 -2.65 17.06 -13.26
CA ARG A 207 -3.32 18.35 -13.04
C ARG A 207 -4.02 18.73 -14.35
N ALA A 208 -5.34 18.68 -14.36
CA ALA A 208 -6.13 19.39 -15.36
C ALA A 208 -6.03 20.89 -15.04
N ASP A 209 -5.18 21.58 -15.79
CA ASP A 209 -5.20 23.03 -15.88
C ASP A 209 -6.47 23.44 -16.63
N GLN A 210 -7.29 24.26 -15.97
CA GLN A 210 -8.41 24.95 -16.58
C GLN A 210 -7.87 26.21 -17.28
N SER A 211 -7.92 26.25 -18.60
CA SER A 211 -8.08 27.50 -19.37
C SER A 211 -8.27 27.21 -20.86
N PHE A 212 -9.52 27.28 -21.33
CA PHE A 212 -10.06 28.34 -22.20
C PHE A 212 -11.54 28.04 -22.49
#